data_AF-A0AB34G2T6-F1
#
_entry.id   AF-A0AB34G2T6-F1
#
_cell.length_a   1.000
_cell.length_b   1.000
_cell.length_c   1.000
_cell.angle_alpha   90.00
_cell.angle_beta   90.00
_cell.angle_gamma   90.00
#
_symmetry.space_group_name_H-M   'P 1'
#
loop_
_entity.id
_entity.type
_entity.pdbx_description
1 polymer ?
#
loop_
_entity_poly.entity_id
_entity_poly.type
_entity_poly.pdbx_seq_one_letter_code
_entity_poly.pdbx_strand_id
1 'polypeptide(L)'
;MELSQHSIHDVIHPTAAFSSIAADIDGAPPSPPHQVPWPQSSLNPKNRIDSLDVPARPLWRIDGCTAFGTQIYAVPLFVGTIRPYRVDVFIPEPATVSPELRKTLDLDVTFYVRDGSRIAQLGITRHVLRILQHWTSTLENPSEIYKDLPFGSRIVLHNLPKIVADARISIAPTHYLERQLLGPSALRKYWGDDLDLPPTVDLEDVEYLSQLHDSVCLVKIQGRTCIFKALTSYTKYLYHELKQLLAMPPHPNVIARPVHLVTKRCSFGNKVAVVGFTVENHVHGSLRDLIPFLQVHGQVSLDDKIKWSVQLASGLVHLRNTACIFYPDLRLDNIVLSESWDAVMIDFEQRGVWCEFAAPEVNAIEYVRLLAIDEDIDPEVQAKYSAVLDELLPGWEDMGEGEEYIWPSRGYNVPWSCLTPREQEACEVYMLGRVLWCIFEASSAPQRAAVWLSYRWEPLVEFPGYTTTPEPIRDLIDRCTRGRQPGLTKYIVRERDRLVMRELENTGRSTARQVQETARDWWAAEIEASEAWLSARTEGMARGDWNENYYDRPTLREVLEALEAFRAAARSDGS
;
A
#
# COMPACT_ATOMS: atom_id res chain seq x y z
N MET A 1 -6.71 -14.00 -18.18
CA MET A 1 -7.21 -14.48 -16.88
C MET A 1 -7.94 -13.33 -16.19
N GLU A 2 -9.11 -13.55 -15.58
CA GLU A 2 -9.77 -12.48 -14.79
C GLU A 2 -8.93 -12.11 -13.57
N LEU A 3 -8.92 -10.82 -13.22
CA LEU A 3 -8.26 -10.33 -12.01
C LEU A 3 -9.18 -10.54 -10.80
N SER A 4 -8.73 -11.36 -9.86
CA SER A 4 -9.46 -11.77 -8.65
C SER A 4 -8.48 -12.09 -7.52
N GLN A 5 -9.00 -12.30 -6.30
CA GLN A 5 -8.17 -12.79 -5.18
C GLN A 5 -7.48 -14.12 -5.51
N HIS A 6 -8.12 -15.00 -6.28
CA HIS A 6 -7.50 -16.25 -6.71
C HIS A 6 -6.34 -16.03 -7.69
N SER A 7 -6.46 -15.07 -8.61
CA SER A 7 -5.36 -14.74 -9.55
C SER A 7 -4.11 -14.17 -8.86
N ILE A 8 -4.25 -13.65 -7.63
CA ILE A 8 -3.14 -13.21 -6.78
C ILE A 8 -2.24 -14.40 -6.46
N HIS A 9 -2.86 -15.45 -5.90
CA HIS A 9 -2.20 -16.70 -5.53
C HIS A 9 -1.61 -17.42 -6.75
N ASP A 10 -2.38 -17.50 -7.84
CA ASP A 10 -2.02 -18.31 -9.01
C ASP A 10 -1.04 -17.66 -9.98
N VAL A 11 -0.82 -16.35 -9.89
CA VAL A 11 -0.02 -15.60 -10.87
C VAL A 11 0.98 -14.66 -10.22
N ILE A 12 0.59 -13.90 -9.20
CA ILE A 12 1.41 -12.76 -8.73
C ILE A 12 2.21 -13.06 -7.46
N HIS A 13 1.84 -14.08 -6.69
CA HIS A 13 2.63 -14.55 -5.55
C HIS A 13 3.49 -15.77 -5.93
N PRO A 14 4.59 -16.01 -5.18
CA PRO A 14 5.45 -17.18 -5.41
C PRO A 14 4.71 -18.53 -5.29
N THR A 15 3.56 -18.56 -4.62
CA THR A 15 2.62 -19.69 -4.59
C THR A 15 2.21 -20.19 -5.98
N ALA A 16 2.27 -19.33 -7.00
CA ALA A 16 2.01 -19.67 -8.39
C ALA A 16 2.93 -20.80 -8.91
N ALA A 17 4.16 -20.93 -8.38
CA ALA A 17 5.07 -22.02 -8.74
C ALA A 17 4.51 -23.42 -8.39
N PHE A 18 3.60 -23.48 -7.40
CA PHE A 18 3.03 -24.72 -6.87
C PHE A 18 1.54 -24.89 -7.22
N SER A 19 0.96 -23.90 -7.90
CA SER A 19 -0.46 -23.90 -8.22
C SER A 19 -0.77 -24.85 -9.38
N SER A 20 -1.92 -25.55 -9.29
CA SER A 20 -2.40 -26.39 -10.39
C SER A 20 -2.87 -25.53 -11.55
N ILE A 21 -2.43 -25.82 -12.78
CA ILE A 21 -2.98 -25.17 -13.96
C ILE A 21 -4.43 -25.60 -14.12
N ALA A 22 -5.34 -24.64 -14.12
CA ALA A 22 -6.75 -24.92 -14.37
C ALA A 22 -6.90 -25.57 -15.76
N ALA A 23 -7.63 -26.69 -15.84
CA ALA A 23 -8.00 -27.28 -17.12
C ALA A 23 -8.80 -26.24 -17.95
N ASP A 24 -8.63 -26.22 -19.26
CA ASP A 24 -9.27 -25.25 -20.17
C ASP A 24 -10.81 -25.23 -20.00
N ILE A 25 -11.33 -24.37 -19.13
CA ILE A 25 -12.78 -24.08 -19.08
C ILE A 25 -13.16 -23.08 -20.20
N ASP A 26 -12.18 -22.40 -20.80
CA ASP A 26 -12.40 -21.36 -21.83
C ASP A 26 -12.26 -21.86 -23.28
N GLY A 27 -12.50 -23.14 -23.53
CA GLY A 27 -12.58 -23.71 -24.89
C GLY A 27 -13.96 -23.58 -25.54
N ALA A 28 -14.96 -23.04 -24.85
CA ALA A 28 -16.26 -22.81 -25.47
C ALA A 28 -16.18 -21.54 -26.35
N PRO A 29 -16.44 -21.62 -27.67
CA PRO A 29 -16.68 -20.41 -28.45
C PRO A 29 -17.77 -19.59 -27.73
N PRO A 30 -17.72 -18.25 -27.74
CA PRO A 30 -18.79 -17.46 -27.14
C PRO A 30 -20.09 -17.95 -27.74
N SER A 31 -20.90 -18.64 -26.91
CA SER A 31 -22.22 -19.08 -27.33
C SER A 31 -22.90 -17.85 -27.94
N PRO A 32 -23.46 -17.95 -29.15
CA PRO A 32 -24.16 -16.81 -29.75
C PRO A 32 -25.09 -16.27 -28.67
N PRO A 33 -25.09 -14.95 -28.40
CA PRO A 33 -25.70 -14.40 -27.20
C PRO A 33 -27.07 -15.02 -27.06
N HIS A 34 -27.22 -15.94 -26.11
CA HIS A 34 -28.51 -16.54 -25.85
C HIS A 34 -29.40 -15.34 -25.60
N GLN A 35 -30.41 -15.14 -26.45
CA GLN A 35 -31.37 -14.06 -26.25
C GLN A 35 -31.99 -14.34 -24.89
N VAL A 36 -31.46 -13.67 -23.87
CA VAL A 36 -31.94 -13.78 -22.50
C VAL A 36 -33.40 -13.34 -22.61
N PRO A 37 -34.37 -14.22 -22.30
CA PRO A 37 -35.77 -13.87 -22.42
C PRO A 37 -36.01 -12.53 -21.73
N TRP A 38 -36.82 -11.64 -22.32
CA TRP A 38 -37.07 -10.31 -21.75
C TRP A 38 -37.36 -10.33 -20.23
N PRO A 39 -38.10 -11.31 -19.67
CA PRO A 39 -38.31 -11.43 -18.22
C PRO A 39 -37.05 -11.68 -17.37
N GLN A 40 -35.94 -12.11 -17.95
CA GLN A 40 -34.65 -12.38 -17.31
C GLN A 40 -33.56 -11.40 -17.75
N SER A 41 -33.82 -10.60 -18.80
CA SER A 41 -32.87 -9.62 -19.32
C SER A 41 -32.51 -8.57 -18.27
N SER A 42 -31.22 -8.19 -18.20
CA SER A 42 -30.72 -7.07 -17.39
C SER A 42 -31.21 -5.70 -17.89
N LEU A 43 -31.76 -5.63 -19.11
CA LEU A 43 -32.39 -4.43 -19.65
C LEU A 43 -33.85 -4.29 -19.21
N ASN A 44 -34.45 -5.35 -18.65
CA ASN A 44 -35.78 -5.28 -18.10
C ASN A 44 -35.77 -4.42 -16.83
N PRO A 45 -36.62 -3.38 -16.73
CA PRO A 45 -36.69 -2.52 -15.54
C PRO A 45 -36.80 -3.26 -14.21
N LYS A 46 -37.46 -4.43 -14.18
CA LYS A 46 -37.60 -5.23 -12.95
C LYS A 46 -36.31 -5.94 -12.51
N ASN A 47 -35.34 -6.08 -13.41
CA ASN A 47 -34.09 -6.84 -13.22
C ASN A 47 -32.85 -5.94 -13.26
N ARG A 48 -33.01 -4.62 -13.37
CA ARG A 48 -31.90 -3.66 -13.47
C ARG A 48 -31.77 -2.84 -12.19
N ILE A 49 -30.58 -2.30 -11.95
CA ILE A 49 -30.41 -1.24 -10.96
C ILE A 49 -31.16 -0.01 -11.48
N ASP A 50 -32.09 0.51 -10.68
CA ASP A 50 -32.97 1.60 -11.08
C ASP A 50 -32.20 2.86 -11.47
N SER A 51 -31.18 3.21 -10.68
CA SER A 51 -30.32 4.36 -10.95
C SER A 51 -28.99 4.22 -10.23
N LEU A 52 -27.92 4.67 -10.89
CA LEU A 52 -26.60 4.89 -10.32
C LEU A 52 -26.29 6.38 -10.16
N ASP A 53 -27.27 7.28 -10.30
CA ASP A 53 -27.05 8.70 -10.04
C ASP A 53 -26.88 8.97 -8.54
N VAL A 54 -25.96 9.89 -8.25
CA VAL A 54 -25.71 10.39 -6.89
C VAL A 54 -26.99 11.07 -6.38
N PRO A 55 -27.46 10.76 -5.15
CA PRO A 55 -28.61 11.43 -4.57
C PRO A 55 -28.43 12.95 -4.52
N ALA A 56 -29.48 13.72 -4.82
CA ALA A 56 -29.41 15.19 -4.84
C ALA A 56 -29.08 15.82 -3.48
N ARG A 57 -29.43 15.13 -2.38
CA ARG A 57 -29.09 15.50 -0.99
C ARG A 57 -28.51 14.26 -0.31
N PRO A 58 -27.24 13.94 -0.54
CA PRO A 58 -26.68 12.71 -0.05
C PRO A 58 -26.53 12.78 1.48
N LEU A 59 -26.96 11.72 2.17
CA LEU A 59 -26.75 11.52 3.60
C LEU A 59 -25.36 10.94 3.89
N TRP A 60 -24.64 10.50 2.87
CA TRP A 60 -23.31 9.92 2.98
C TRP A 60 -22.39 10.47 1.88
N ARG A 61 -21.08 10.41 2.12
CA ARG A 61 -20.04 10.64 1.11
C ARG A 61 -19.11 9.44 1.11
N ILE A 62 -18.58 9.07 -0.05
CA ILE A 62 -17.57 8.03 -0.15
C ILE A 62 -16.24 8.69 -0.52
N ASP A 63 -15.22 8.48 0.32
CA ASP A 63 -13.90 9.12 0.14
C ASP A 63 -12.90 8.20 -0.59
N GLY A 64 -13.14 6.88 -0.59
CA GLY A 64 -12.27 5.91 -1.27
C GLY A 64 -12.58 4.47 -0.88
N CYS A 65 -11.67 3.55 -1.21
CA CYS A 65 -11.75 2.14 -0.84
C CYS A 65 -10.37 1.48 -0.71
N THR A 66 -10.31 0.36 0.00
CA THR A 66 -9.15 -0.54 0.15
C THR A 66 -9.61 -2.01 0.15
N ALA A 67 -8.72 -2.93 0.54
CA ALA A 67 -8.97 -4.37 0.63
C ALA A 67 -9.54 -4.92 -0.68
N PHE A 68 -8.85 -4.62 -1.79
CA PHE A 68 -9.27 -5.00 -3.15
C PHE A 68 -10.69 -4.53 -3.50
N GLY A 69 -11.11 -3.39 -2.93
CA GLY A 69 -12.42 -2.79 -3.20
C GLY A 69 -13.56 -3.27 -2.30
N THR A 70 -13.28 -4.12 -1.31
CA THR A 70 -14.31 -4.65 -0.39
C THR A 70 -14.56 -3.78 0.83
N GLN A 71 -13.62 -2.88 1.16
CA GLN A 71 -13.75 -1.92 2.25
C GLN A 71 -13.85 -0.51 1.68
N ILE A 72 -14.94 0.19 1.98
CA ILE A 72 -15.30 1.51 1.44
C ILE A 72 -15.34 2.54 2.57
N TYR A 73 -14.69 3.69 2.38
CA TYR A 73 -14.65 4.78 3.34
C TYR A 73 -15.91 5.63 3.22
N ALA A 74 -16.93 5.29 4.00
CA ALA A 74 -18.20 6.01 4.02
C ALA A 74 -18.25 7.02 5.16
N VAL A 75 -18.70 8.22 4.83
CA VAL A 75 -18.71 9.38 5.73
C VAL A 75 -20.15 9.85 5.93
N PRO A 76 -20.68 9.87 7.16
CA PRO A 76 -22.05 10.33 7.42
C PRO A 76 -22.13 11.86 7.30
N LEU A 77 -23.05 12.36 6.48
CA LEU A 77 -23.30 13.80 6.29
C LEU A 77 -24.49 14.33 7.12
N PHE A 78 -25.21 13.43 7.79
CA PHE A 78 -26.35 13.78 8.66
C PHE A 78 -25.95 14.05 10.11
N VAL A 79 -24.69 13.83 10.47
CA VAL A 79 -24.14 14.19 11.78
C VAL A 79 -23.55 15.60 11.71
N GLY A 80 -23.64 16.38 12.79
CA GLY A 80 -23.19 17.77 12.81
C GLY A 80 -21.69 17.91 12.52
N THR A 81 -20.85 17.57 13.50
CA THR A 81 -19.39 17.48 13.30
C THR A 81 -19.00 16.03 13.11
N ILE A 82 -18.31 15.73 12.02
CA ILE A 82 -17.88 14.38 11.69
C ILE A 82 -16.62 14.06 12.49
N ARG A 83 -16.63 12.95 13.23
CA ARG A 83 -15.48 12.44 13.98
C ARG A 83 -14.80 11.31 13.20
N PRO A 84 -13.46 11.20 13.24
CA PRO A 84 -12.75 10.15 12.52
C PRO A 84 -12.81 8.80 13.27
N TYR A 85 -14.01 8.27 13.55
CA TYR A 85 -14.19 6.97 14.21
C TYR A 85 -13.79 5.77 13.34
N ARG A 86 -13.53 6.00 12.04
CA ARG A 86 -13.18 4.97 11.05
C ARG A 86 -14.24 3.87 10.95
N VAL A 87 -15.50 4.30 10.73
CA VAL A 87 -16.63 3.39 10.54
C VAL A 87 -16.81 3.11 9.05
N ASP A 88 -16.06 2.12 8.57
CA ASP A 88 -16.00 1.78 7.15
C ASP A 88 -17.09 0.77 6.76
N VAL A 89 -17.46 0.77 5.47
CA VAL A 89 -18.47 -0.13 4.89
C VAL A 89 -17.79 -1.32 4.24
N PHE A 90 -18.22 -2.53 4.60
CA PHE A 90 -17.72 -3.79 4.06
C PHE A 90 -18.77 -4.42 3.16
N ILE A 91 -18.40 -4.72 1.92
CA ILE A 91 -19.27 -5.37 0.93
C ILE A 91 -18.87 -6.85 0.74
N PRO A 92 -19.75 -7.70 0.18
CA PRO A 92 -19.40 -9.07 -0.17
C PRO A 92 -18.25 -9.12 -1.16
N GLU A 93 -17.46 -10.19 -1.09
CA GLU A 93 -16.35 -10.40 -2.02
C GLU A 93 -16.87 -10.44 -3.48
N PRO A 94 -16.24 -9.73 -4.43
CA PRO A 94 -16.68 -9.69 -5.82
C PRO A 94 -16.87 -11.08 -6.44
N ALA A 95 -16.02 -12.05 -6.11
CA ALA A 95 -16.12 -13.42 -6.62
C ALA A 95 -17.45 -14.12 -6.27
N THR A 96 -18.12 -13.69 -5.20
CA THR A 96 -19.43 -14.21 -4.77
C THR A 96 -20.62 -13.54 -5.47
N VAL A 97 -20.37 -12.50 -6.27
CA VAL A 97 -21.36 -11.68 -6.96
C VAL A 97 -21.51 -12.14 -8.42
N SER A 98 -22.74 -12.11 -8.96
CA SER A 98 -22.97 -12.55 -10.35
C SER A 98 -22.15 -11.73 -11.36
N PRO A 99 -21.63 -12.34 -12.44
CA PRO A 99 -20.79 -11.65 -13.43
C PRO A 99 -21.46 -10.41 -14.03
N GLU A 100 -22.76 -10.45 -14.28
CA GLU A 100 -23.51 -9.31 -14.82
C GLU A 100 -23.55 -8.14 -13.85
N LEU A 101 -23.70 -8.43 -12.56
CA LEU A 101 -23.75 -7.40 -11.52
C LEU A 101 -22.35 -6.83 -11.26
N ARG A 102 -21.30 -7.67 -11.25
CA ARG A 102 -19.90 -7.23 -11.18
C ARG A 102 -19.59 -6.20 -12.26
N LYS A 103 -19.92 -6.53 -13.52
CA LYS A 103 -19.74 -5.64 -14.66
C LYS A 103 -20.56 -4.36 -14.56
N THR A 104 -21.81 -4.45 -14.10
CA THR A 104 -22.70 -3.27 -13.98
C THR A 104 -22.22 -2.30 -12.90
N LEU A 105 -21.57 -2.81 -11.86
CA LEU A 105 -21.10 -2.04 -10.71
C LEU A 105 -19.59 -1.70 -10.78
N ASP A 106 -18.91 -2.02 -11.88
CA ASP A 106 -17.45 -1.83 -12.00
C ASP A 106 -16.67 -2.48 -10.83
N LEU A 107 -17.14 -3.62 -10.30
CA LEU A 107 -16.53 -4.26 -9.12
C LEU A 107 -15.08 -4.69 -9.38
N ASP A 108 -14.75 -5.11 -10.59
CA ASP A 108 -13.37 -5.53 -10.90
C ASP A 108 -12.42 -4.32 -11.01
N VAL A 109 -12.95 -3.10 -11.14
CA VAL A 109 -12.17 -1.86 -11.22
C VAL A 109 -11.70 -1.39 -9.83
N THR A 110 -12.50 -1.64 -8.78
CA THR A 110 -12.10 -1.29 -7.40
C THR A 110 -10.91 -2.11 -6.91
N PHE A 111 -10.59 -3.23 -7.56
CA PHE A 111 -9.43 -4.04 -7.26
C PHE A 111 -8.13 -3.24 -7.37
N TYR A 112 -7.99 -2.39 -8.38
CA TYR A 112 -6.73 -1.69 -8.71
C TYR A 112 -6.82 -0.16 -8.66
N VAL A 113 -8.01 0.45 -8.60
CA VAL A 113 -8.12 1.91 -8.47
C VAL A 113 -8.04 2.32 -6.99
N ARG A 114 -7.21 3.33 -6.69
CA ARG A 114 -7.05 3.91 -5.33
C ARG A 114 -7.37 5.41 -5.25
N ASP A 115 -7.45 6.10 -6.39
CA ASP A 115 -7.77 7.54 -6.43
C ASP A 115 -9.24 7.80 -6.11
N GLY A 116 -9.50 8.64 -5.12
CA GLY A 116 -10.86 8.94 -4.64
C GLY A 116 -11.77 9.52 -5.74
N SER A 117 -11.24 10.33 -6.65
CA SER A 117 -12.04 10.94 -7.72
C SER A 117 -12.51 9.91 -8.75
N ARG A 118 -11.68 8.93 -9.08
CA ARG A 118 -12.01 7.79 -9.93
C ARG A 118 -12.95 6.82 -9.21
N ILE A 119 -12.69 6.52 -7.93
CA ILE A 119 -13.54 5.62 -7.12
C ILE A 119 -14.96 6.15 -7.00
N ALA A 120 -15.13 7.46 -6.79
CA ALA A 120 -16.44 8.10 -6.68
C ALA A 120 -17.31 7.94 -7.95
N GLN A 121 -16.70 7.65 -9.10
CA GLN A 121 -17.39 7.48 -10.38
C GLN A 121 -17.83 6.04 -10.63
N LEU A 122 -17.30 5.06 -9.89
CA LEU A 122 -17.60 3.64 -10.08
C LEU A 122 -19.04 3.30 -9.69
N GLY A 123 -19.66 2.39 -10.43
CA GLY A 123 -21.03 1.95 -10.18
C GLY A 123 -21.26 1.46 -8.75
N ILE A 124 -20.32 0.68 -8.19
CA ILE A 124 -20.40 0.16 -6.82
C ILE A 124 -20.45 1.27 -5.78
N THR A 125 -19.61 2.29 -5.92
CA THR A 125 -19.57 3.43 -5.00
C THR A 125 -20.92 4.14 -4.97
N ARG A 126 -21.49 4.40 -6.14
CA ARG A 126 -22.79 5.06 -6.28
C ARG A 126 -23.93 4.16 -5.79
N HIS A 127 -23.83 2.86 -5.99
CA HIS A 127 -24.83 1.90 -5.52
C HIS A 127 -24.83 1.76 -4.00
N VAL A 128 -23.65 1.62 -3.38
CA VAL A 128 -23.49 1.62 -1.92
C VAL A 128 -24.00 2.92 -1.32
N LEU A 129 -23.69 4.07 -1.93
CA LEU A 129 -24.22 5.36 -1.51
C LEU A 129 -25.75 5.38 -1.47
N ARG A 130 -26.43 4.80 -2.47
CA ARG A 130 -27.90 4.73 -2.51
C ARG A 130 -28.47 3.72 -1.51
N ILE A 131 -27.79 2.61 -1.28
CA ILE A 131 -28.15 1.64 -0.26
C ILE A 131 -28.10 2.29 1.13
N LEU A 132 -26.99 2.97 1.45
CA LEU A 132 -26.83 3.69 2.71
C LEU A 132 -27.84 4.82 2.85
N GLN A 133 -28.09 5.57 1.78
CA GLN A 133 -29.13 6.61 1.73
C GLN A 133 -30.51 6.04 2.11
N HIS A 134 -30.90 4.92 1.52
CA HIS A 134 -32.18 4.28 1.81
C HIS A 134 -32.20 3.77 3.25
N TRP A 135 -31.19 3.00 3.67
CA TRP A 135 -31.08 2.46 5.02
C TRP A 135 -31.20 3.56 6.08
N THR A 136 -30.43 4.64 5.95
CA THR A 136 -30.48 5.78 6.88
C THR A 136 -31.86 6.42 6.94
N SER A 137 -32.60 6.50 5.81
CA SER A 137 -33.96 7.06 5.80
C SER A 137 -35.00 6.19 6.51
N THR A 138 -34.71 4.91 6.74
CA THR A 138 -35.59 3.99 7.48
C THR A 138 -35.36 4.02 9.00
N LEU A 139 -34.32 4.71 9.47
CA LEU A 139 -34.00 4.80 10.89
C LEU A 139 -34.69 6.00 11.52
N GLU A 140 -35.27 5.81 12.71
CA GLU A 140 -35.91 6.89 13.48
C GLU A 140 -34.89 7.95 13.93
N ASN A 141 -33.71 7.50 14.38
CA ASN A 141 -32.61 8.38 14.79
C ASN A 141 -31.27 7.84 14.28
N PRO A 142 -30.86 8.19 13.05
CA PRO A 142 -29.64 7.67 12.45
C PRO A 142 -28.36 7.98 13.23
N SER A 143 -28.32 9.09 13.96
CA SER A 143 -27.14 9.52 14.72
C SER A 143 -26.81 8.58 15.89
N GLU A 144 -27.79 7.82 16.41
CA GLU A 144 -27.57 6.86 17.50
C GLU A 144 -26.68 5.68 17.07
N ILE A 145 -26.49 5.44 15.77
CA ILE A 145 -25.53 4.43 15.26
C ILE A 145 -24.12 4.66 15.82
N TYR A 146 -23.73 5.93 15.98
CA TYR A 146 -22.37 6.31 16.37
C TYR A 146 -22.19 6.46 17.88
N LYS A 147 -23.27 6.33 18.65
CA LYS A 147 -23.22 6.49 20.10
C LYS A 147 -22.55 5.29 20.74
N ASP A 148 -21.56 5.55 21.59
CA ASP A 148 -20.77 4.54 22.32
C ASP A 148 -20.09 3.48 21.42
N LEU A 149 -19.97 3.76 20.11
CA LEU A 149 -19.44 2.84 19.14
C LEU A 149 -17.91 2.72 19.30
N PRO A 150 -17.35 1.49 19.30
CA PRO A 150 -15.90 1.32 19.33
C PRO A 150 -15.24 1.93 18.09
N PHE A 151 -14.03 2.47 18.28
CA PHE A 151 -13.19 2.90 17.15
C PHE A 151 -12.99 1.74 16.15
N GLY A 152 -13.04 2.02 14.84
CA GLY A 152 -12.85 1.02 13.79
C GLY A 152 -14.03 0.05 13.58
N SER A 153 -15.21 0.34 14.14
CA SER A 153 -16.42 -0.48 13.94
C SER A 153 -16.86 -0.51 12.47
N ARG A 154 -17.64 -1.52 12.08
CA ARG A 154 -17.91 -1.81 10.67
C ARG A 154 -19.40 -1.71 10.36
N ILE A 155 -19.73 -1.15 9.19
CA ILE A 155 -21.06 -1.33 8.57
C ILE A 155 -20.92 -2.48 7.57
N VAL A 156 -21.60 -3.60 7.81
CA VAL A 156 -21.48 -4.80 6.98
C VAL A 156 -22.70 -4.93 6.08
N LEU A 157 -22.45 -4.99 4.78
CA LEU A 157 -23.43 -5.25 3.74
C LEU A 157 -23.40 -6.73 3.37
N HIS A 158 -24.40 -7.50 3.81
CA HIS A 158 -24.43 -8.96 3.63
C HIS A 158 -24.84 -9.41 2.22
N ASN A 159 -25.24 -8.48 1.36
CA ASN A 159 -25.60 -8.70 -0.03
C ASN A 159 -25.49 -7.40 -0.82
N LEU A 160 -25.37 -7.50 -2.15
CA LEU A 160 -25.46 -6.39 -3.09
C LEU A 160 -26.71 -6.56 -3.96
N PRO A 161 -27.90 -6.18 -3.46
CA PRO A 161 -29.13 -6.34 -4.23
C PRO A 161 -29.23 -5.28 -5.33
N LYS A 162 -29.98 -5.56 -6.39
CA LYS A 162 -30.28 -4.56 -7.43
C LYS A 162 -31.29 -3.51 -6.94
N ILE A 163 -32.22 -3.93 -6.08
CA ILE A 163 -33.20 -3.07 -5.41
C ILE A 163 -32.62 -2.70 -4.05
N VAL A 164 -32.41 -1.40 -3.81
CA VAL A 164 -31.73 -0.90 -2.60
C VAL A 164 -32.44 -1.26 -1.30
N ALA A 165 -33.77 -1.44 -1.33
CA ALA A 165 -34.58 -1.82 -0.18
C ALA A 165 -34.33 -3.27 0.29
N ASP A 166 -33.78 -4.12 -0.57
CA ASP A 166 -33.50 -5.53 -0.23
C ASP A 166 -32.12 -5.70 0.44
N ALA A 167 -31.44 -4.59 0.75
CA ALA A 167 -30.10 -4.61 1.32
C ALA A 167 -30.16 -5.02 2.80
N ARG A 168 -29.33 -6.00 3.16
CA ARG A 168 -29.20 -6.48 4.54
C ARG A 168 -27.96 -5.86 5.16
N ILE A 169 -28.18 -4.98 6.13
CA ILE A 169 -27.12 -4.19 6.77
C ILE A 169 -27.06 -4.52 8.25
N SER A 170 -25.85 -4.69 8.78
CA SER A 170 -25.62 -4.78 10.23
C SER A 170 -24.44 -3.91 10.64
N ILE A 171 -24.42 -3.47 11.89
CA ILE A 171 -23.26 -2.82 12.50
C ILE A 171 -22.50 -3.87 13.32
N ALA A 172 -21.20 -4.00 13.09
CA ALA A 172 -20.32 -4.88 13.83
C ALA A 172 -19.35 -4.06 14.71
N PRO A 173 -19.60 -3.98 16.04
CA PRO A 173 -18.72 -3.30 16.98
C PRO A 173 -17.35 -3.97 17.07
N THR A 174 -16.27 -3.18 17.01
CA THR A 174 -14.89 -3.68 17.00
C THR A 174 -14.25 -3.54 18.39
N HIS A 175 -14.87 -4.15 19.41
CA HIS A 175 -14.37 -4.09 20.80
C HIS A 175 -12.99 -4.73 20.98
N TYR A 176 -12.65 -5.73 20.16
CA TYR A 176 -11.34 -6.40 20.23
C TYR A 176 -10.18 -5.44 19.91
N LEU A 177 -10.38 -4.51 18.96
CA LEU A 177 -9.40 -3.49 18.61
C LEU A 177 -9.15 -2.57 19.80
N GLU A 178 -10.22 -2.01 20.39
CA GLU A 178 -10.09 -1.15 21.57
C GLU A 178 -9.41 -1.87 22.75
N ARG A 179 -9.59 -3.19 22.89
CA ARG A 179 -8.90 -3.99 23.92
C ARG A 179 -7.39 -4.00 23.73
N GLN A 180 -6.90 -4.07 22.50
CA GLN A 180 -5.46 -4.13 22.16
C GLN A 180 -4.77 -2.76 22.24
N LEU A 181 -5.51 -1.67 21.99
CA LEU A 181 -4.92 -0.32 22.00
C LEU A 181 -4.33 0.04 23.37
N LEU A 182 -3.18 0.71 23.35
CA LEU A 182 -2.46 1.15 24.52
C LEU A 182 -2.84 2.59 24.90
N GLY A 183 -2.93 2.86 26.20
CA GLY A 183 -3.08 4.23 26.71
C GLY A 183 -1.73 4.95 26.86
N PRO A 184 -1.70 6.28 27.00
CA PRO A 184 -0.45 7.05 27.14
C PRO A 184 0.46 6.53 28.26
N SER A 185 -0.10 6.18 29.42
CA SER A 185 0.68 5.63 30.55
C SER A 185 1.29 4.27 30.24
N ALA A 186 0.60 3.43 29.46
CA ALA A 186 1.15 2.14 29.03
C ALA A 186 2.31 2.36 28.05
N LEU A 187 2.16 3.29 27.10
CA LEU A 187 3.24 3.65 26.17
C LEU A 187 4.48 4.15 26.90
N ARG A 188 4.35 5.06 27.88
CA ARG A 188 5.49 5.49 28.73
C ARG A 188 6.17 4.31 29.43
N LYS A 189 5.38 3.39 29.99
CA LYS A 189 5.92 2.19 30.64
C LYS A 189 6.70 1.29 29.67
N TYR A 190 6.21 1.12 28.43
CA TYR A 190 6.88 0.32 27.41
C TYR A 190 8.16 0.98 26.88
N TRP A 191 8.17 2.31 26.77
CA TRP A 191 9.21 3.05 26.05
C TRP A 191 10.25 3.71 26.96
N GLY A 192 9.97 3.80 28.25
CA GLY A 192 10.78 4.54 29.21
C GLY A 192 10.40 6.01 29.29
N ASP A 193 10.88 6.68 30.34
CA ASP A 193 10.55 8.08 30.62
C ASP A 193 11.37 9.08 29.78
N ASP A 194 12.38 8.62 29.05
CA ASP A 194 13.24 9.46 28.20
C ASP A 194 12.55 9.92 26.90
N LEU A 195 11.44 9.26 26.52
CA LEU A 195 10.68 9.60 25.31
C LEU A 195 9.55 10.56 25.64
N ASP A 196 9.72 11.81 25.20
CA ASP A 196 8.69 12.84 25.36
C ASP A 196 7.48 12.57 24.46
N LEU A 197 6.34 12.29 25.09
CA LEU A 197 5.07 12.07 24.40
C LEU A 197 4.39 13.41 24.10
N PRO A 198 3.86 13.61 22.87
CA PRO A 198 3.15 14.83 22.55
C PRO A 198 1.84 14.95 23.34
N PRO A 199 1.25 16.15 23.41
CA PRO A 199 -0.03 16.37 24.09
C PRO A 199 -1.13 15.48 23.54
N THR A 200 -2.07 15.09 24.40
CA THR A 200 -3.23 14.28 24.03
C THR A 200 -4.40 15.17 23.60
N VAL A 201 -5.13 14.75 22.56
CA VAL A 201 -6.39 15.34 22.11
C VAL A 201 -7.46 14.25 22.13
N ASP A 202 -8.64 14.55 22.67
CA ASP A 202 -9.77 13.62 22.62
C ASP A 202 -10.25 13.50 21.17
N LEU A 203 -10.56 12.27 20.71
CA LEU A 203 -11.13 12.01 19.40
C LEU A 203 -12.40 12.84 19.16
N GLU A 204 -13.15 13.16 20.21
CA GLU A 204 -14.32 14.03 20.18
C GLU A 204 -13.99 15.48 19.82
N ASP A 205 -12.74 15.92 19.96
CA ASP A 205 -12.29 17.26 19.59
C ASP A 205 -11.66 17.31 18.19
N VAL A 206 -11.63 16.18 17.48
CA VAL A 206 -11.08 16.06 16.13
C VAL A 206 -12.21 16.15 15.10
N GLU A 207 -12.09 17.07 14.16
CA GLU A 207 -13.01 17.21 13.02
C GLU A 207 -12.42 16.48 11.80
N TYR A 208 -13.14 15.51 11.28
CA TYR A 208 -12.77 14.78 10.06
C TYR A 208 -13.05 15.62 8.81
N LEU A 209 -12.09 15.68 7.87
CA LEU A 209 -12.26 16.37 6.59
C LEU A 209 -12.36 15.38 5.43
N SER A 210 -11.42 14.43 5.31
CA SER A 210 -11.41 13.41 4.25
C SER A 210 -10.50 12.22 4.56
N GLN A 211 -10.76 11.06 3.97
CA GLN A 211 -9.86 9.91 3.98
C GLN A 211 -8.92 10.00 2.77
N LEU A 212 -7.61 9.98 3.00
CA LEU A 212 -6.61 10.07 1.92
C LEU A 212 -6.05 8.69 1.53
N HIS A 213 -5.89 7.82 2.52
CA HIS A 213 -5.37 6.45 2.36
C HIS A 213 -5.96 5.54 3.45
N ASP A 214 -5.67 4.24 3.45
CA ASP A 214 -6.20 3.29 4.45
C ASP A 214 -5.89 3.61 5.91
N SER A 215 -4.77 4.29 6.18
CA SER A 215 -4.31 4.66 7.50
C SER A 215 -4.32 6.17 7.74
N VAL A 216 -4.66 6.97 6.73
CA VAL A 216 -4.40 8.43 6.72
C VAL A 216 -5.68 9.23 6.49
N CYS A 217 -6.05 10.04 7.47
CA CYS A 217 -7.15 11.00 7.38
C CYS A 217 -6.61 12.43 7.37
N LEU A 218 -7.25 13.32 6.60
CA LEU A 218 -7.12 14.75 6.79
C LEU A 218 -8.11 15.18 7.88
N VAL A 219 -7.62 15.85 8.91
CA VAL A 219 -8.42 16.31 10.05
C VAL A 219 -8.15 17.76 10.38
N LYS A 220 -9.03 18.35 11.18
CA LYS A 220 -8.88 19.68 11.74
C LYS A 220 -8.95 19.62 13.26
N ILE A 221 -7.94 20.22 13.91
CA ILE A 221 -7.83 20.33 15.37
C ILE A 221 -7.55 21.79 15.68
N GLN A 222 -8.41 22.41 16.50
CA GLN A 222 -8.27 23.82 16.91
C GLN A 222 -8.05 24.80 15.72
N GLY A 223 -8.73 24.57 14.60
CA GLY A 223 -8.60 25.41 13.41
C GLY A 223 -7.47 25.05 12.46
N ARG A 224 -6.54 24.17 12.85
CA ARG A 224 -5.39 23.75 12.03
C ARG A 224 -5.65 22.42 11.36
N THR A 225 -5.29 22.32 10.08
CA THR A 225 -5.36 21.07 9.33
C THR A 225 -4.12 20.22 9.60
N CYS A 226 -4.33 18.96 9.96
CA CYS A 226 -3.29 17.99 10.26
C CYS A 226 -3.59 16.66 9.54
N ILE A 227 -2.56 15.83 9.42
CA ILE A 227 -2.73 14.43 9.05
C ILE A 227 -2.95 13.62 10.32
N PHE A 228 -4.02 12.83 10.37
CA PHE A 228 -4.28 11.85 11.42
C PHE A 228 -3.98 10.45 10.88
N LYS A 229 -2.94 9.81 11.43
CA LYS A 229 -2.62 8.41 11.16
C LYS A 229 -3.32 7.53 12.19
N ALA A 230 -4.10 6.58 11.70
CA ALA A 230 -4.83 5.62 12.53
C ALA A 230 -5.11 4.32 11.78
N LEU A 231 -5.02 3.20 12.49
CA LEU A 231 -5.16 1.86 11.94
C LEU A 231 -6.32 1.11 12.60
N THR A 232 -7.13 0.44 11.79
CA THR A 232 -8.26 -0.40 12.23
C THR A 232 -7.91 -1.88 12.32
N SER A 233 -6.66 -2.25 12.02
CA SER A 233 -6.07 -3.58 12.14
C SER A 233 -4.54 -3.45 12.28
N TYR A 234 -3.90 -4.45 12.88
CA TYR A 234 -2.44 -4.49 13.08
C TYR A 234 -1.87 -3.20 13.69
N THR A 235 -2.43 -2.76 14.81
CA THR A 235 -2.07 -1.51 15.50
C THR A 235 -0.61 -1.46 15.98
N LYS A 236 0.06 -2.61 16.06
CA LYS A 236 1.50 -2.72 16.37
C LYS A 236 2.38 -1.84 15.47
N TYR A 237 2.05 -1.75 14.18
CA TYR A 237 2.78 -0.91 13.21
C TYR A 237 2.61 0.59 13.48
N LEU A 238 1.42 1.00 13.94
CA LEU A 238 1.14 2.40 14.31
C LEU A 238 2.03 2.85 15.49
N TYR A 239 2.10 2.00 16.53
CA TYR A 239 2.91 2.29 17.71
C TYR A 239 4.40 2.22 17.42
N HIS A 240 4.80 1.36 16.50
CA HIS A 240 6.18 1.30 16.01
C HIS A 240 6.61 2.60 15.35
N GLU A 241 5.84 3.07 14.36
CA GLU A 241 6.08 4.35 13.69
C GLU A 241 6.09 5.50 14.68
N LEU A 242 5.08 5.58 15.55
CA LEU A 242 4.98 6.62 16.57
C LEU A 242 6.26 6.68 17.42
N LYS A 243 6.73 5.52 17.90
CA LYS A 243 7.97 5.47 18.70
C LYS A 243 9.19 5.88 17.87
N GLN A 244 9.33 5.39 16.64
CA GLN A 244 10.44 5.76 15.76
C GLN A 244 10.51 7.28 15.60
N LEU A 245 9.40 7.93 15.24
CA LEU A 245 9.36 9.37 15.02
C LEU A 245 9.65 10.18 16.30
N LEU A 246 9.30 9.66 17.48
CA LEU A 246 9.61 10.30 18.76
C LEU A 246 11.08 10.10 19.20
N ALA A 247 11.71 8.99 18.82
CA ALA A 247 13.10 8.71 19.16
C ALA A 247 14.09 9.36 18.19
N MET A 248 13.67 9.57 16.94
CA MET A 248 14.54 10.04 15.87
C MET A 248 15.00 11.49 16.07
N PRO A 249 16.29 11.79 15.92
CA PRO A 249 16.75 13.16 15.77
C PRO A 249 16.12 13.83 14.54
N PRO A 250 15.73 15.12 14.61
CA PRO A 250 15.03 15.78 13.52
C PRO A 250 15.91 15.97 12.28
N HIS A 251 15.32 15.88 11.10
CA HIS A 251 15.96 16.17 9.81
C HIS A 251 14.94 16.83 8.86
N PRO A 252 15.32 17.85 8.07
CA PRO A 252 14.38 18.61 7.23
C PRO A 252 13.67 17.78 6.15
N ASN A 253 14.28 16.66 5.72
CA ASN A 253 13.72 15.77 4.70
C ASN A 253 13.08 14.49 5.28
N VAL A 254 12.80 14.49 6.58
CA VAL A 254 12.02 13.45 7.28
C VAL A 254 10.84 14.14 7.95
N ILE A 255 9.68 13.49 7.95
CA ILE A 255 8.48 14.03 8.59
C ILE A 255 8.76 14.44 10.03
N ALA A 256 8.23 15.61 10.41
CA ALA A 256 8.39 16.14 11.74
C ALA A 256 7.78 15.22 12.81
N ARG A 257 8.22 15.41 14.05
CA ARG A 257 7.71 14.66 15.21
C ARG A 257 6.18 14.78 15.30
N PRO A 258 5.49 13.74 15.79
CA PRO A 258 4.05 13.77 16.01
C PRO A 258 3.63 14.94 16.90
N VAL A 259 2.56 15.62 16.51
CA VAL A 259 2.07 16.86 17.15
C VAL A 259 1.11 16.54 18.29
N HIS A 260 0.28 15.51 18.13
CA HIS A 260 -0.68 15.07 19.15
C HIS A 260 -0.82 13.56 19.16
N LEU A 261 -1.07 12.99 20.35
CA LEU A 261 -1.70 11.68 20.48
C LEU A 261 -3.22 11.86 20.46
N VAL A 262 -3.92 11.14 19.58
CA VAL A 262 -5.38 11.15 19.56
C VAL A 262 -5.87 10.01 20.43
N THR A 263 -6.69 10.32 21.43
CA THR A 263 -7.18 9.36 22.40
C THR A 263 -8.69 9.21 22.35
N LYS A 264 -9.19 8.00 22.59
CA LYS A 264 -10.62 7.74 22.76
C LYS A 264 -10.85 7.05 24.10
N ARG A 265 -11.93 7.45 24.79
CA ARG A 265 -12.47 6.66 25.90
C ARG A 265 -13.14 5.41 25.34
N CYS A 266 -12.56 4.25 25.62
CA CYS A 266 -13.09 2.96 25.21
C CYS A 266 -14.40 2.67 25.96
N SER A 267 -15.34 2.02 25.27
CA SER A 267 -16.65 1.68 25.85
C SER A 267 -16.51 0.58 26.91
N PHE A 268 -15.41 -0.17 26.92
CA PHE A 268 -15.11 -1.22 27.89
C PHE A 268 -13.99 -0.80 28.85
N GLY A 269 -14.25 -0.93 30.16
CA GLY A 269 -13.24 -0.78 31.21
C GLY A 269 -12.74 0.64 31.48
N ASN A 270 -13.40 1.69 30.95
CA ASN A 270 -13.03 3.11 31.11
C ASN A 270 -11.59 3.45 30.66
N LYS A 271 -10.96 2.60 29.86
CA LYS A 271 -9.61 2.84 29.32
C LYS A 271 -9.64 4.03 28.38
N VAL A 272 -8.65 4.93 28.51
CA VAL A 272 -8.39 5.96 27.51
C VAL A 272 -7.24 5.46 26.64
N ALA A 273 -7.56 5.07 25.41
CA ALA A 273 -6.61 4.45 24.51
C ALA A 273 -6.16 5.43 23.42
N VAL A 274 -4.89 5.32 23.02
CA VAL A 274 -4.33 6.05 21.87
C VAL A 274 -4.78 5.32 20.60
N VAL A 275 -5.70 5.94 19.86
CA VAL A 275 -6.23 5.41 18.59
C VAL A 275 -5.35 5.81 17.39
N GLY A 276 -4.49 6.80 17.58
CA GLY A 276 -3.52 7.23 16.59
C GLY A 276 -2.80 8.51 16.98
N PHE A 277 -2.14 9.14 16.03
CA PHE A 277 -1.39 10.37 16.25
C PHE A 277 -1.50 11.29 15.04
N THR A 278 -1.18 12.57 15.25
CA THR A 278 -1.18 13.56 14.17
C THR A 278 0.21 14.02 13.78
N VAL A 279 0.41 14.28 12.50
CA VAL A 279 1.60 14.91 11.92
C VAL A 279 1.20 16.10 11.06
N GLU A 280 2.19 16.87 10.63
CA GLU A 280 2.01 18.00 9.73
C GLU A 280 1.35 17.57 8.40
N ASN A 281 0.50 18.45 7.85
CA ASN A 281 -0.07 18.26 6.52
C ASN A 281 0.75 18.98 5.47
N HIS A 282 1.38 18.20 4.58
CA HIS A 282 2.11 18.72 3.42
C HIS A 282 1.15 18.85 2.22
N VAL A 283 0.76 20.10 1.94
CA VAL A 283 -0.36 20.45 1.05
C VAL A 283 -0.22 20.03 -0.41
N HIS A 284 1.00 19.81 -0.89
CA HIS A 284 1.26 19.40 -2.27
C HIS A 284 1.03 17.90 -2.50
N GLY A 285 0.89 17.12 -1.44
CA GLY A 285 0.68 15.67 -1.52
C GLY A 285 1.93 14.91 -1.97
N SER A 286 1.70 13.69 -2.45
CA SER A 286 2.76 12.76 -2.83
C SER A 286 3.40 13.10 -4.17
N LEU A 287 4.73 12.92 -4.24
CA LEU A 287 5.52 13.11 -5.45
C LEU A 287 5.10 12.14 -6.57
N ARG A 288 4.52 10.97 -6.23
CA ARG A 288 3.98 9.98 -7.18
C ARG A 288 3.01 10.58 -8.19
N ASP A 289 2.04 11.35 -7.70
CA ASP A 289 0.99 11.95 -8.53
C ASP A 289 1.40 13.32 -9.05
N LEU A 290 2.27 14.01 -8.31
CA LEU A 290 2.67 15.37 -8.59
C LEU A 290 3.72 15.45 -9.70
N ILE A 291 4.76 14.62 -9.70
CA ILE A 291 5.86 14.76 -10.66
C ILE A 291 5.43 14.56 -12.12
N PRO A 292 4.59 13.58 -12.49
CA PRO A 292 4.15 13.42 -13.87
C PRO A 292 3.21 14.56 -14.28
N PHE A 293 2.37 15.02 -13.35
CA PHE A 293 1.50 16.17 -13.57
C PHE A 293 2.32 17.43 -13.90
N LEU A 294 3.36 17.73 -13.11
CA LEU A 294 4.24 18.86 -13.36
C LEU A 294 4.98 18.70 -14.70
N GLN A 295 5.46 17.49 -15.01
CA GLN A 295 6.16 17.21 -16.26
C GLN A 295 5.29 17.47 -17.50
N VAL A 296 4.03 17.02 -17.48
CA VAL A 296 3.09 17.24 -18.57
C VAL A 296 2.81 18.74 -18.78
N HIS A 297 2.87 19.55 -17.73
CA HIS A 297 2.65 20.99 -17.78
C HIS A 297 3.94 21.81 -17.93
N GLY A 298 5.12 21.17 -18.06
CA GLY A 298 6.41 21.86 -18.14
C GLY A 298 6.79 22.62 -16.87
N GLN A 299 6.31 22.17 -15.71
CA GLN A 299 6.47 22.82 -14.40
C GLN A 299 7.46 22.11 -13.47
N VAL A 300 8.29 21.21 -13.99
CA VAL A 300 9.39 20.58 -13.24
C VAL A 300 10.68 20.73 -14.02
N SER A 301 11.68 21.33 -13.39
CA SER A 301 13.00 21.54 -13.95
C SER A 301 13.96 20.40 -13.61
N LEU A 302 15.12 20.38 -14.28
CA LEU A 302 16.21 19.49 -13.88
C LEU A 302 16.73 19.83 -12.47
N ASP A 303 16.75 21.12 -12.10
CA ASP A 303 17.17 21.57 -10.78
C ASP A 303 16.26 21.05 -9.66
N ASP A 304 14.94 21.00 -9.90
CA ASP A 304 13.98 20.42 -8.96
C ASP A 304 14.25 18.92 -8.75
N LYS A 305 14.47 18.19 -9.85
CA LYS A 305 14.80 16.75 -9.83
C LYS A 305 16.09 16.47 -9.06
N ILE A 306 17.13 17.27 -9.29
CA ILE A 306 18.40 17.19 -8.54
C ILE A 306 18.17 17.53 -7.06
N LYS A 307 17.44 18.60 -6.76
CA LYS A 307 17.15 19.05 -5.39
C LYS A 307 16.48 17.94 -4.58
N TRP A 308 15.39 17.37 -5.09
CA TRP A 308 14.67 16.30 -4.40
C TRP A 308 15.55 15.06 -4.21
N SER A 309 16.37 14.72 -5.22
CA SER A 309 17.27 13.57 -5.15
C SER A 309 18.33 13.73 -4.05
N VAL A 310 18.96 14.91 -3.94
CA VAL A 310 19.92 15.22 -2.86
C VAL A 310 19.23 15.17 -1.49
N GLN A 311 18.03 15.74 -1.38
CA GLN A 311 17.26 15.78 -0.14
C GLN A 311 16.90 14.37 0.37
N LEU A 312 16.49 13.47 -0.53
CA LEU A 312 16.18 12.08 -0.19
C LEU A 312 17.45 11.30 0.22
N ALA A 313 18.53 11.43 -0.53
CA ALA A 313 19.81 10.78 -0.18
C ALA A 313 20.33 11.28 1.18
N SER A 314 20.25 12.59 1.45
CA SER A 314 20.60 13.17 2.76
C SER A 314 19.73 12.61 3.89
N GLY A 315 18.42 12.50 3.66
CA GLY A 315 17.50 11.90 4.61
C GLY A 315 17.87 10.47 4.96
N LEU A 316 18.15 9.62 3.96
CA LEU A 316 18.55 8.23 4.19
C LEU A 316 19.88 8.11 4.95
N VAL A 317 20.87 8.95 4.60
CA VAL A 317 22.14 9.03 5.33
C VAL A 317 21.92 9.39 6.81
N HIS A 318 20.99 10.31 7.10
CA HIS A 318 20.60 10.68 8.47
C HIS A 318 19.93 9.52 9.22
N LEU A 319 18.93 8.88 8.61
CA LEU A 319 18.24 7.72 9.19
C LEU A 319 19.25 6.65 9.60
N ARG A 320 20.23 6.41 8.73
CA ARG A 320 21.21 5.36 8.94
C ARG A 320 22.29 5.70 9.95
N ASN A 321 22.94 6.84 9.79
CA ASN A 321 24.13 7.20 10.58
C ASN A 321 23.79 7.89 11.89
N THR A 322 22.61 8.49 12.00
CA THR A 322 22.24 9.31 13.15
C THR A 322 21.09 8.68 13.93
N ALA A 323 20.05 8.19 13.25
CA ALA A 323 18.92 7.54 13.92
C ALA A 323 19.11 6.02 14.10
N CYS A 324 20.09 5.41 13.43
CA CYS A 324 20.36 3.97 13.46
C CYS A 324 19.13 3.12 13.10
N ILE A 325 18.35 3.58 12.12
CA ILE A 325 17.18 2.87 11.58
C ILE A 325 17.32 2.72 10.06
N PHE A 326 16.62 1.73 9.51
CA PHE A 326 16.48 1.54 8.07
C PHE A 326 15.09 1.99 7.61
N TYR A 327 14.99 2.40 6.34
CA TYR A 327 13.75 2.82 5.71
C TYR A 327 13.30 1.80 4.66
N PRO A 328 12.43 0.84 5.02
CA PRO A 328 12.22 -0.35 4.20
C PRO A 328 11.32 -0.12 2.99
N ASP A 329 10.59 0.99 2.93
CA ASP A 329 9.51 1.20 1.96
C ASP A 329 9.70 2.52 1.17
N LEU A 330 10.87 2.64 0.52
CA LEU A 330 11.22 3.82 -0.25
C LEU A 330 10.58 3.80 -1.64
N ARG A 331 9.50 4.57 -1.78
CA ARG A 331 8.74 4.78 -3.02
C ARG A 331 8.18 6.20 -3.08
N LEU A 332 7.79 6.67 -4.27
CA LEU A 332 7.27 8.04 -4.44
C LEU A 332 5.98 8.31 -3.67
N ASP A 333 5.16 7.28 -3.40
CA ASP A 333 3.98 7.37 -2.54
C ASP A 333 4.31 7.92 -1.14
N ASN A 334 5.49 7.54 -0.63
CA ASN A 334 5.94 7.87 0.71
C ASN A 334 6.85 9.11 0.72
N ILE A 335 6.90 9.86 -0.39
CA ILE A 335 7.57 11.16 -0.50
C ILE A 335 6.52 12.22 -0.76
N VAL A 336 6.46 13.24 0.10
CA VAL A 336 5.60 14.41 -0.07
C VAL A 336 6.43 15.68 -0.22
N LEU A 337 5.83 16.75 -0.75
CA LEU A 337 6.49 18.05 -0.83
C LEU A 337 5.98 19.02 0.24
N SER A 338 6.92 19.60 0.98
CA SER A 338 6.66 20.70 1.92
C SER A 338 6.14 21.94 1.19
N GLU A 339 5.62 22.92 1.93
CA GLU A 339 5.21 24.22 1.37
C GLU A 339 6.35 24.93 0.58
N SER A 340 7.60 24.67 0.97
CA SER A 340 8.82 25.16 0.31
C SER A 340 9.29 24.26 -0.85
N TRP A 341 8.47 23.31 -1.30
CA TRP A 341 8.78 22.34 -2.35
C TRP A 341 10.02 21.48 -2.04
N ASP A 342 10.23 21.17 -0.76
CA ASP A 342 11.27 20.24 -0.31
C ASP A 342 10.71 18.84 -0.18
N ALA A 343 11.48 17.82 -0.58
CA ALA A 343 11.09 16.43 -0.43
C ALA A 343 11.14 16.01 1.04
N VAL A 344 10.07 15.39 1.53
CA VAL A 344 9.93 14.89 2.90
C VAL A 344 9.50 13.43 2.86
N MET A 345 10.28 12.56 3.50
CA MET A 345 9.96 11.15 3.68
C MET A 345 8.94 10.96 4.80
N ILE A 346 7.89 10.20 4.52
CA ILE A 346 6.81 9.86 5.45
C ILE A 346 6.69 8.34 5.60
N ASP A 347 5.76 7.87 6.44
CA ASP A 347 5.36 6.45 6.52
C ASP A 347 6.45 5.47 6.99
N PHE A 348 6.70 5.45 8.31
CA PHE A 348 7.72 4.61 8.95
C PHE A 348 7.12 3.35 9.62
N GLU A 349 5.97 2.87 9.13
CA GLU A 349 5.22 1.76 9.76
C GLU A 349 5.82 0.36 9.50
N GLN A 350 6.74 0.23 8.53
CA GLN A 350 7.51 -0.98 8.21
C GLN A 350 6.68 -2.23 7.80
N ARG A 351 5.50 -2.07 7.20
CA ARG A 351 4.63 -3.20 6.82
C ARG A 351 5.11 -4.06 5.66
N GLY A 352 6.05 -3.57 4.86
CA GLY A 352 6.52 -4.27 3.67
C GLY A 352 6.98 -3.27 2.62
N VAL A 353 7.53 -3.79 1.53
CA VAL A 353 7.90 -3.02 0.34
C VAL A 353 7.32 -3.69 -0.88
N TRP A 354 6.91 -2.92 -1.87
CA TRP A 354 6.43 -3.50 -3.12
C TRP A 354 7.61 -4.14 -3.84
N CYS A 355 7.42 -5.37 -4.33
CA CYS A 355 8.47 -6.15 -4.99
C CYS A 355 9.11 -5.39 -6.17
N GLU A 356 8.37 -4.46 -6.77
CA GLU A 356 8.84 -3.60 -7.85
C GLU A 356 9.92 -2.62 -7.40
N PHE A 357 9.89 -2.11 -6.17
CA PHE A 357 10.91 -1.20 -5.63
C PHE A 357 11.99 -1.96 -4.87
N ALA A 358 11.63 -3.06 -4.23
CA ALA A 358 12.50 -3.86 -3.38
C ALA A 358 13.75 -4.38 -4.09
N ALA A 359 14.84 -4.46 -3.33
CA ALA A 359 16.08 -5.10 -3.77
C ALA A 359 15.89 -6.62 -3.93
N PRO A 360 16.61 -7.29 -4.85
CA PRO A 360 16.49 -8.73 -5.05
C PRO A 360 16.77 -9.53 -3.77
N GLU A 361 17.65 -9.05 -2.88
CA GLU A 361 17.93 -9.67 -1.58
C GLU A 361 16.71 -9.67 -0.65
N VAL A 362 15.98 -8.54 -0.59
CA VAL A 362 14.75 -8.42 0.19
C VAL A 362 13.65 -9.29 -0.41
N ASN A 363 13.52 -9.28 -1.75
CA ASN A 363 12.55 -10.10 -2.47
C ASN A 363 12.78 -11.60 -2.24
N ALA A 364 14.03 -12.08 -2.27
CA ALA A 364 14.35 -13.49 -2.03
C ALA A 364 13.83 -13.97 -0.68
N ILE A 365 14.00 -13.16 0.37
CA ILE A 365 13.53 -13.50 1.72
C ILE A 365 12.00 -13.33 1.83
N GLU A 366 11.42 -12.30 1.19
CA GLU A 366 9.97 -12.12 1.17
C GLU A 366 9.25 -13.26 0.42
N TYR A 367 9.86 -13.82 -0.63
CA TYR A 367 9.28 -14.97 -1.33
C TYR A 367 9.23 -16.20 -0.43
N VAL A 368 10.32 -16.48 0.29
CA VAL A 368 10.34 -17.54 1.31
C VAL A 368 9.29 -17.29 2.39
N ARG A 369 9.18 -16.04 2.87
CA ARG A 369 8.17 -15.65 3.87
C ARG A 369 6.75 -15.91 3.38
N LEU A 370 6.42 -15.49 2.16
CA LEU A 370 5.09 -15.70 1.58
C LEU A 370 4.76 -17.19 1.49
N LEU A 371 5.71 -18.02 1.06
CA LEU A 371 5.52 -19.47 0.97
C LEU A 371 5.41 -20.16 2.34
N ALA A 372 6.02 -19.59 3.39
CA ALA A 372 5.97 -20.12 4.75
C ALA A 372 4.68 -19.81 5.51
N ILE A 373 3.96 -18.74 5.13
CA ILE A 373 2.72 -18.31 5.81
C ILE A 373 1.44 -18.62 5.03
N ASP A 374 1.54 -18.96 3.75
CA ASP A 374 0.37 -19.23 2.93
C ASP A 374 -0.29 -20.54 3.37
N GLU A 375 -1.58 -20.50 3.68
CA GLU A 375 -2.36 -21.65 4.17
C GLU A 375 -2.86 -22.57 3.03
N ASP A 376 -2.84 -22.08 1.78
CA ASP A 376 -3.39 -22.78 0.61
C ASP A 376 -2.34 -23.61 -0.16
N ILE A 377 -1.05 -23.52 0.22
CA ILE A 377 0.04 -24.29 -0.37
C ILE A 377 0.21 -25.67 0.29
N ASP A 378 0.87 -26.60 -0.42
CA ASP A 378 1.21 -27.93 0.11
C ASP A 378 1.95 -27.82 1.46
N PRO A 379 1.48 -28.50 2.53
CA PRO A 379 2.10 -28.43 3.85
C PRO A 379 3.59 -28.83 3.88
N GLU A 380 4.05 -29.70 2.98
CA GLU A 380 5.47 -30.05 2.88
C GLU A 380 6.30 -28.86 2.35
N VAL A 381 5.73 -28.10 1.41
CA VAL A 381 6.35 -26.90 0.86
C VAL A 381 6.36 -25.78 1.91
N GLN A 382 5.24 -25.57 2.60
CA GLN A 382 5.14 -24.62 3.71
C GLN A 382 6.21 -24.92 4.77
N ALA A 383 6.26 -26.17 5.27
CA ALA A 383 7.23 -26.59 6.29
C ALA A 383 8.69 -26.42 5.85
N LYS A 384 9.00 -26.67 4.56
CA LYS A 384 10.34 -26.41 4.00
C LYS A 384 10.73 -24.95 4.16
N TYR A 385 9.88 -24.01 3.77
CA TYR A 385 10.21 -22.59 3.81
C TYR A 385 10.14 -21.99 5.22
N SER A 386 9.25 -22.49 6.09
CA SER A 386 9.30 -22.16 7.53
C SER A 386 10.65 -22.53 8.14
N ALA A 387 11.18 -23.72 7.84
CA ALA A 387 12.49 -24.15 8.35
C ALA A 387 13.65 -23.25 7.86
N VAL A 388 13.56 -22.72 6.63
CA VAL A 388 14.53 -21.73 6.12
C VAL A 388 14.45 -20.42 6.92
N LEU A 389 13.25 -19.93 7.24
CA LEU A 389 13.09 -18.73 8.05
C LEU A 389 13.53 -18.93 9.50
N ASP A 390 13.29 -20.11 10.07
CA ASP A 390 13.76 -20.44 11.42
C ASP A 390 15.28 -20.36 11.54
N GLU A 391 16.00 -20.74 10.48
CA GLU A 391 17.46 -20.60 10.41
C GLU A 391 17.89 -19.13 10.27
N LEU A 392 17.19 -18.35 9.44
CA LEU A 392 17.53 -16.95 9.17
C LEU A 392 17.16 -16.00 10.33
N LEU A 393 16.01 -16.22 10.95
CA LEU A 393 15.42 -15.36 11.98
C LEU A 393 14.53 -16.19 12.91
N PRO A 394 15.10 -16.84 13.94
CA PRO A 394 14.32 -17.59 14.92
C PRO A 394 13.22 -16.73 15.57
N GLY A 395 11.98 -17.21 15.59
CA GLY A 395 10.81 -16.50 16.14
C GLY A 395 10.26 -15.41 15.21
N TRP A 396 10.44 -15.55 13.90
CA TRP A 396 9.90 -14.64 12.90
C TRP A 396 8.37 -14.60 12.91
N GLU A 397 7.71 -15.67 13.36
CA GLU A 397 6.26 -15.78 13.50
C GLU A 397 5.71 -14.74 14.47
N ASP A 398 6.38 -14.50 15.60
CA ASP A 398 5.98 -13.50 16.60
C ASP A 398 6.03 -12.07 16.03
N MET A 399 6.80 -11.84 14.96
CA MET A 399 6.90 -10.54 14.29
C MET A 399 5.73 -10.34 13.31
N GLY A 400 5.34 -11.39 12.60
CA GLY A 400 4.27 -11.37 11.59
C GLY A 400 2.88 -11.55 12.20
N GLU A 401 2.72 -12.59 13.01
CA GLU A 401 1.46 -13.01 13.63
C GLU A 401 1.09 -12.13 14.84
N GLY A 402 -0.20 -12.12 15.17
CA GLY A 402 -0.73 -11.37 16.31
C GLY A 402 -0.87 -9.85 16.10
N GLU A 403 -1.84 -9.28 16.81
CA GLU A 403 -2.10 -7.84 16.85
C GLU A 403 -1.50 -7.16 18.09
N GLU A 404 -0.93 -7.93 19.00
CA GLU A 404 -0.37 -7.42 20.25
C GLU A 404 0.93 -6.63 19.99
N TYR A 405 1.06 -5.50 20.67
CA TYR A 405 2.28 -4.71 20.59
C TYR A 405 3.34 -5.28 21.53
N ILE A 406 4.32 -5.98 20.96
CA ILE A 406 5.57 -6.34 21.61
C ILE A 406 6.66 -5.50 20.98
N TRP A 407 7.41 -4.70 21.74
CA TRP A 407 8.48 -3.89 21.15
C TRP A 407 9.56 -4.80 20.54
N PRO A 408 9.71 -4.85 19.20
CA PRO A 408 10.86 -5.48 18.61
C PRO A 408 11.96 -4.44 18.66
N SER A 409 13.09 -4.74 19.29
CA SER A 409 14.24 -3.83 19.31
C SER A 409 14.76 -3.47 17.91
N ARG A 410 14.29 -4.15 16.85
CA ARG A 410 14.78 -4.07 15.46
C ARG A 410 13.71 -3.87 14.37
N GLY A 411 12.45 -3.62 14.71
CA GLY A 411 11.38 -3.48 13.71
C GLY A 411 10.54 -4.73 13.48
N TYR A 412 9.49 -4.64 12.67
CA TYR A 412 8.57 -5.75 12.37
C TYR A 412 8.75 -6.35 10.97
N ASN A 413 9.58 -5.74 10.13
CA ASN A 413 9.78 -6.21 8.78
C ASN A 413 10.74 -7.41 8.78
N VAL A 414 10.20 -8.61 8.56
CA VAL A 414 10.93 -9.88 8.60
C VAL A 414 12.09 -9.91 7.58
N PRO A 415 11.87 -9.68 6.27
CA PRO A 415 12.97 -9.65 5.30
C PRO A 415 14.13 -8.75 5.70
N TRP A 416 13.83 -7.52 6.14
CA TRP A 416 14.85 -6.56 6.54
C TRP A 416 15.55 -6.95 7.85
N SER A 417 14.86 -7.65 8.75
CA SER A 417 15.43 -8.12 10.02
C SER A 417 16.39 -9.30 9.84
N CYS A 418 16.26 -10.06 8.76
CA CYS A 418 17.19 -11.12 8.36
C CYS A 418 18.52 -10.58 7.79
N LEU A 419 18.55 -9.32 7.36
CA LEU A 419 19.71 -8.69 6.72
C LEU A 419 20.67 -8.10 7.75
N THR A 420 21.98 -8.16 7.47
CA THR A 420 22.96 -7.40 8.24
C THR A 420 22.81 -5.90 7.94
N PRO A 421 23.36 -5.00 8.78
CA PRO A 421 23.32 -3.57 8.45
C PRO A 421 23.86 -3.29 7.05
N ARG A 422 25.02 -3.85 6.66
CA ARG A 422 25.61 -3.57 5.34
C ARG A 422 24.72 -4.03 4.19
N GLU A 423 24.06 -5.17 4.33
CA GLU A 423 23.05 -5.63 3.37
C GLU A 423 21.84 -4.69 3.33
N GLN A 424 21.34 -4.23 4.48
CA GLN A 424 20.24 -3.25 4.55
C GLN A 424 20.60 -1.97 3.79
N GLU A 425 21.82 -1.44 3.94
CA GLU A 425 22.23 -0.22 3.23
C GLU A 425 22.28 -0.45 1.72
N ALA A 426 22.83 -1.58 1.28
CA ALA A 426 22.86 -1.95 -0.14
C ALA A 426 21.43 -2.09 -0.71
N CYS A 427 20.46 -2.52 0.10
CA CYS A 427 19.05 -2.57 -0.29
C CYS A 427 18.39 -1.18 -0.33
N GLU A 428 18.70 -0.30 0.62
CA GLU A 428 18.25 1.11 0.62
C GLU A 428 18.77 1.85 -0.62
N VAL A 429 20.03 1.62 -0.99
CA VAL A 429 20.65 2.17 -2.20
C VAL A 429 19.95 1.69 -3.47
N TYR A 430 19.58 0.40 -3.53
CA TYR A 430 18.83 -0.12 -4.67
C TYR A 430 17.48 0.58 -4.81
N MET A 431 16.70 0.70 -3.72
CA MET A 431 15.42 1.40 -3.75
C MET A 431 15.60 2.88 -4.10
N LEU A 432 16.63 3.53 -3.57
CA LEU A 432 16.96 4.92 -3.91
C LEU A 432 17.23 5.04 -5.41
N GLY A 433 18.01 4.14 -6.00
CA GLY A 433 18.23 4.12 -7.45
C GLY A 433 16.92 4.05 -8.26
N ARG A 434 15.95 3.26 -7.82
CA ARG A 434 14.62 3.18 -8.46
C ARG A 434 13.82 4.47 -8.28
N VAL A 435 13.87 5.11 -7.10
CA VAL A 435 13.24 6.41 -6.87
C VAL A 435 13.90 7.53 -7.68
N LEU A 436 15.23 7.54 -7.78
CA LEU A 436 15.97 8.48 -8.62
C LEU A 436 15.52 8.34 -10.08
N TRP A 437 15.42 7.12 -10.60
CA TRP A 437 14.88 6.89 -11.94
C TRP A 437 13.48 7.50 -12.10
N CYS A 438 12.56 7.26 -11.15
CA CYS A 438 11.21 7.82 -11.20
C CYS A 438 11.23 9.36 -11.21
N ILE A 439 12.12 9.98 -10.42
CA ILE A 439 12.27 11.44 -10.36
C ILE A 439 12.76 11.98 -11.71
N PHE A 440 13.81 11.39 -12.28
CA PHE A 440 14.43 11.91 -13.49
C PHE A 440 13.61 11.66 -14.76
N GLU A 441 12.92 10.53 -14.85
CA GLU A 441 11.96 10.22 -15.92
C GLU A 441 10.56 10.81 -15.67
N ALA A 442 10.33 11.42 -14.50
CA ALA A 442 9.03 11.96 -14.07
C ALA A 442 7.88 10.93 -14.16
N SER A 443 8.16 9.72 -13.69
CA SER A 443 7.23 8.58 -13.68
C SER A 443 6.69 8.34 -12.27
N SER A 444 5.41 7.96 -12.16
CA SER A 444 4.81 7.61 -10.86
C SER A 444 5.45 6.39 -10.20
N ALA A 445 5.92 5.43 -11.01
CA ALA A 445 6.54 4.20 -10.55
C ALA A 445 7.48 3.61 -11.61
N PRO A 446 8.36 2.66 -11.23
CA PRO A 446 9.28 2.03 -12.16
C PRO A 446 8.62 1.18 -13.25
N GLN A 447 7.43 0.63 -12.99
CA GLN A 447 6.71 -0.25 -13.91
C GLN A 447 5.26 0.20 -14.06
N ARG A 448 4.68 -0.03 -15.25
CA ARG A 448 3.28 0.28 -15.60
C ARG A 448 2.29 -0.74 -15.04
N ALA A 449 2.79 -1.93 -14.69
CA ALA A 449 2.00 -3.13 -14.50
C ALA A 449 1.97 -3.66 -13.06
N ALA A 450 1.97 -2.78 -12.06
CA ALA A 450 1.59 -3.19 -10.71
C ALA A 450 0.17 -3.76 -10.79
N VAL A 451 0.02 -5.08 -10.73
CA VAL A 451 -1.27 -5.75 -10.92
C VAL A 451 -2.34 -5.25 -9.93
N TRP A 452 -1.86 -4.77 -8.79
CA TRP A 452 -2.62 -4.27 -7.63
C TRP A 452 -3.05 -2.81 -7.74
N LEU A 453 -2.51 -2.05 -8.70
CA LEU A 453 -2.67 -0.60 -8.75
C LEU A 453 -2.80 -0.10 -10.20
N SER A 454 -3.64 0.92 -10.38
CA SER A 454 -3.59 1.81 -11.52
C SER A 454 -3.20 3.20 -11.04
N TYR A 455 -2.07 3.68 -11.53
CA TYR A 455 -1.65 5.06 -11.30
C TYR A 455 -2.57 6.01 -12.05
N ARG A 456 -2.69 7.25 -11.56
CA ARG A 456 -3.36 8.31 -12.31
C ARG A 456 -2.61 8.64 -13.61
N TRP A 457 -1.28 8.53 -13.55
CA TRP A 457 -0.36 8.74 -14.66
C TRP A 457 0.48 7.47 -14.83
N GLU A 458 0.00 6.56 -15.67
CA GLU A 458 0.72 5.32 -15.97
C GLU A 458 2.05 5.64 -16.67
N PRO A 459 3.19 5.05 -16.25
CA PRO A 459 4.49 5.27 -16.87
C PRO A 459 4.47 4.97 -18.39
N LEU A 460 4.98 5.91 -19.19
CA LEU A 460 5.17 5.74 -20.64
C LEU A 460 6.44 4.96 -20.96
N VAL A 461 7.44 5.08 -20.08
CA VAL A 461 8.73 4.40 -20.12
C VAL A 461 8.79 3.60 -18.83
N GLU A 462 9.37 2.40 -18.91
CA GLU A 462 9.52 1.49 -17.79
C GLU A 462 11.00 1.30 -17.49
N PHE A 463 11.35 1.16 -16.21
CA PHE A 463 12.71 0.89 -15.77
C PHE A 463 13.18 -0.48 -16.34
N PRO A 464 14.41 -0.59 -16.91
CA PRO A 464 15.53 0.36 -16.84
C PRO A 464 15.67 1.26 -18.08
N GLY A 465 14.61 1.47 -18.86
CA GLY A 465 14.63 2.39 -20.00
C GLY A 465 14.80 3.85 -19.54
N TYR A 466 15.54 4.66 -20.31
CA TYR A 466 15.73 6.09 -20.06
C TYR A 466 15.31 6.90 -21.28
N THR A 467 14.67 8.05 -21.06
CA THR A 467 14.38 9.02 -22.12
C THR A 467 15.03 10.36 -21.84
N THR A 468 14.80 10.93 -20.65
CA THR A 468 15.22 12.30 -20.32
C THR A 468 16.37 12.38 -19.31
N THR A 469 16.67 11.29 -18.61
CA THR A 469 17.71 11.28 -17.56
C THR A 469 19.09 11.64 -18.14
N PRO A 470 19.88 12.54 -17.52
CA PRO A 470 21.26 12.84 -17.93
C PRO A 470 22.21 11.65 -17.73
N GLU A 471 23.24 11.51 -18.58
CA GLU A 471 24.14 10.35 -18.59
C GLU A 471 24.86 10.09 -17.24
N PRO A 472 25.40 11.09 -16.51
CA PRO A 472 26.01 10.86 -15.20
C PRO A 472 25.03 10.30 -14.16
N ILE A 473 23.75 10.67 -14.28
CA ILE A 473 22.68 10.16 -13.42
C ILE A 473 22.25 8.76 -13.84
N ARG A 474 22.26 8.44 -15.15
CA ARG A 474 22.02 7.06 -15.62
C ARG A 474 23.07 6.10 -15.05
N ASP A 475 24.36 6.47 -15.13
CA ASP A 475 25.44 5.66 -14.54
C ASP A 475 25.23 5.43 -13.03
N LEU A 476 24.90 6.50 -12.29
CA LEU A 476 24.63 6.39 -10.86
C LEU A 476 23.45 5.44 -10.57
N ILE A 477 22.32 5.60 -11.27
CA ILE A 477 21.15 4.73 -11.12
C ILE A 477 21.50 3.27 -11.45
N ASP A 478 22.24 3.04 -12.54
CA ASP A 478 22.64 1.70 -12.95
C ASP A 478 23.56 1.03 -11.93
N ARG A 479 24.45 1.80 -11.28
CA ARG A 479 25.29 1.32 -10.17
C ARG A 479 24.50 1.06 -8.90
N CYS A 480 23.57 1.94 -8.53
CA CYS A 480 22.67 1.73 -7.40
C CYS A 480 21.81 0.47 -7.58
N THR A 481 21.40 0.17 -8.81
CA THR A 481 20.48 -0.94 -9.13
C THR A 481 21.18 -2.19 -9.67
N ARG A 482 22.48 -2.37 -9.38
CA ARG A 482 23.19 -3.61 -9.70
C ARG A 482 22.50 -4.81 -9.04
N GLY A 483 22.41 -5.92 -9.77
CA GLY A 483 21.64 -7.10 -9.38
C GLY A 483 20.17 -7.09 -9.81
N ARG A 484 19.68 -6.01 -10.44
CA ARG A 484 18.31 -5.98 -10.98
C ARG A 484 18.03 -7.17 -11.91
N GLN A 485 16.86 -7.79 -11.73
CA GLN A 485 16.33 -8.84 -12.59
C GLN A 485 15.04 -8.36 -13.27
N PRO A 486 14.71 -8.86 -14.48
CA PRO A 486 13.42 -8.58 -15.09
C PRO A 486 12.29 -9.24 -14.29
N GLY A 487 11.38 -8.43 -13.76
CA GLY A 487 10.21 -8.93 -13.02
C GLY A 487 9.17 -9.61 -13.92
N LEU A 488 8.18 -10.27 -13.29
CA LEU A 488 7.04 -10.92 -13.94
C LEU A 488 6.32 -10.01 -14.94
N THR A 489 6.30 -8.71 -14.66
CA THR A 489 5.67 -7.69 -15.51
C THR A 489 6.23 -7.67 -16.93
N LYS A 490 7.45 -8.17 -17.15
CA LYS A 490 8.03 -8.35 -18.50
C LYS A 490 7.20 -9.32 -19.36
N TYR A 491 6.52 -10.27 -18.76
CA TYR A 491 5.78 -11.33 -19.47
C TYR A 491 4.27 -11.17 -19.33
N ILE A 492 3.79 -10.70 -18.18
CA ILE A 492 2.37 -10.61 -17.85
C ILE A 492 2.04 -9.17 -17.46
N VAL A 493 0.97 -8.61 -18.03
CA VAL A 493 0.51 -7.25 -17.73
C VAL A 493 -0.97 -7.22 -17.43
N ARG A 494 -1.39 -6.20 -16.67
CA ARG A 494 -2.81 -5.91 -16.42
C ARG A 494 -3.40 -5.16 -17.62
N GLU A 495 -4.41 -5.75 -18.25
CA GLU A 495 -5.28 -5.10 -19.21
C GLU A 495 -6.67 -4.95 -18.58
N ARG A 496 -6.94 -3.77 -18.00
CA ARG A 496 -8.17 -3.47 -17.24
C ARG A 496 -8.40 -4.46 -16.10
N ASP A 497 -9.45 -5.28 -16.21
CA ASP A 497 -9.92 -6.31 -15.27
C ASP A 497 -9.28 -7.69 -15.52
N ARG A 498 -8.26 -7.77 -16.37
CA ARG A 498 -7.64 -9.03 -16.77
C ARG A 498 -6.13 -8.98 -16.73
N LEU A 499 -5.53 -10.15 -16.52
CA LEU A 499 -4.13 -10.43 -16.76
C LEU A 499 -3.97 -11.05 -18.15
N VAL A 500 -3.02 -10.51 -18.92
CA VAL A 500 -2.72 -10.93 -20.29
C VAL A 500 -1.22 -11.05 -20.51
N MET A 501 -0.81 -11.85 -21.49
CA MET A 501 0.55 -11.90 -21.99
C MET A 501 0.93 -10.55 -22.59
N ARG A 502 2.07 -9.98 -22.20
CA ARG A 502 2.52 -8.65 -22.62
C ARG A 502 2.60 -8.52 -24.15
N GLU A 503 3.10 -9.53 -24.83
CA GLU A 503 3.21 -9.53 -26.30
C GLU A 503 1.85 -9.61 -27.02
N LEU A 504 0.79 -9.99 -26.30
CA LEU A 504 -0.58 -10.11 -26.81
C LEU A 504 -1.51 -9.00 -26.26
N GLU A 505 -0.97 -7.98 -25.61
CA GLU A 505 -1.75 -6.85 -25.09
C GLU A 505 -2.56 -6.19 -26.23
N ASN A 506 -3.82 -5.83 -25.95
CA ASN A 506 -4.78 -5.28 -26.90
C ASN A 506 -5.17 -6.18 -28.08
N THR A 507 -4.77 -7.46 -28.10
CA THR A 507 -5.11 -8.38 -29.19
C THR A 507 -6.33 -9.26 -28.89
N GLY A 508 -6.69 -9.43 -27.61
CA GLY A 508 -7.71 -10.37 -27.17
C GLY A 508 -7.35 -11.85 -27.36
N ARG A 509 -6.09 -12.17 -27.68
CA ARG A 509 -5.63 -13.54 -27.96
C ARG A 509 -4.97 -14.25 -26.77
N SER A 510 -4.72 -13.54 -25.67
CA SER A 510 -4.12 -14.11 -24.47
C SER A 510 -5.12 -15.02 -23.75
N THR A 511 -4.69 -16.24 -23.40
CA THR A 511 -5.52 -17.18 -22.62
C THR A 511 -5.14 -17.17 -21.13
N ALA A 512 -6.05 -17.63 -20.25
CA ALA A 512 -5.75 -17.78 -18.83
C ALA A 512 -4.65 -18.81 -18.57
N ARG A 513 -4.68 -19.92 -19.32
CA ARG A 513 -3.68 -20.97 -19.27
C ARG A 513 -2.27 -20.47 -19.60
N GLN A 514 -2.11 -19.67 -20.66
CA GLN A 514 -0.81 -19.07 -21.01
C GLN A 514 -0.25 -18.20 -19.89
N VAL A 515 -1.12 -17.41 -19.24
CA VAL A 515 -0.76 -16.54 -18.11
C VAL A 515 -0.31 -17.39 -16.90
N GLN A 516 -1.06 -18.42 -16.54
CA GLN A 516 -0.73 -19.32 -15.43
C GLN A 516 0.55 -20.13 -15.69
N GLU A 517 0.70 -20.72 -16.88
CA GLU A 517 1.91 -21.48 -17.27
C GLU A 517 3.15 -20.58 -17.21
N THR A 518 3.06 -19.37 -17.76
CA THR A 518 4.18 -18.41 -17.73
C THR A 518 4.53 -17.98 -16.32
N ALA A 519 3.52 -17.69 -15.48
CA ALA A 519 3.75 -17.29 -14.10
C ALA A 519 4.37 -18.41 -13.28
N ARG A 520 3.86 -19.64 -13.39
CA ARG A 520 4.41 -20.81 -12.70
C ARG A 520 5.88 -21.02 -13.07
N ASP A 521 6.19 -21.02 -14.36
CA ASP A 521 7.55 -21.26 -14.84
C ASP A 521 8.51 -20.13 -14.42
N TRP A 522 8.04 -18.87 -14.44
CA TRP A 522 8.82 -17.73 -13.95
C TRP A 522 9.07 -17.79 -12.44
N TRP A 523 8.02 -18.05 -11.64
CA TRP A 523 8.13 -18.15 -10.19
C TRP A 523 9.00 -19.32 -9.75
N ALA A 524 8.92 -20.46 -10.44
CA ALA A 524 9.80 -21.60 -10.16
C ALA A 524 11.28 -21.21 -10.32
N ALA A 525 11.62 -20.48 -11.40
CA ALA A 525 12.98 -20.01 -11.63
C ALA A 525 13.42 -18.94 -10.61
N GLU A 526 12.53 -18.01 -10.23
CA GLU A 526 12.84 -16.99 -9.23
C GLU A 526 13.01 -17.57 -7.82
N ILE A 527 12.22 -18.57 -7.45
CA ILE A 527 12.35 -19.29 -6.19
C ILE A 527 13.67 -20.07 -6.18
N GLU A 528 14.01 -20.79 -7.25
CA GLU A 528 15.29 -21.50 -7.37
C GLU A 528 16.48 -20.54 -7.24
N ALA A 529 16.42 -19.37 -7.89
CA ALA A 529 17.44 -18.34 -7.77
C ALA A 529 17.53 -17.77 -6.34
N SER A 530 16.39 -17.58 -5.67
CA SER A 530 16.31 -17.10 -4.29
C SER A 530 16.92 -18.11 -3.32
N GLU A 531 16.60 -19.40 -3.49
CA GLU A 531 17.20 -20.49 -2.71
C GLU A 531 18.71 -20.56 -2.89
N ALA A 532 19.18 -20.50 -4.14
CA ALA A 532 20.61 -20.51 -4.43
C ALA A 532 21.34 -19.33 -3.80
N TRP A 533 20.75 -18.13 -3.85
CA TRP A 533 21.31 -16.95 -3.20
C TRP A 533 21.34 -17.08 -1.68
N LEU A 534 20.25 -17.56 -1.06
CA LEU A 534 20.17 -17.79 0.39
C LEU A 534 21.18 -18.84 0.86
N SER A 535 21.32 -19.95 0.14
CA SER A 535 22.35 -20.97 0.45
C SER A 535 23.76 -20.40 0.35
N ALA A 536 24.07 -19.69 -0.74
CA ALA A 536 25.38 -19.05 -0.91
C ALA A 536 25.68 -18.02 0.19
N ARG A 537 24.66 -17.25 0.59
CA ARG A 537 24.73 -16.32 1.71
C ARG A 537 25.02 -17.03 3.02
N THR A 538 24.23 -18.02 3.40
CA THR A 538 24.39 -18.76 4.67
C THR A 538 25.77 -19.43 4.75
N GLU A 539 26.19 -20.10 3.68
CA GLU A 539 27.50 -20.75 3.64
C GLU A 539 28.65 -19.73 3.70
N GLY A 540 28.54 -18.62 2.97
CA GLY A 540 29.55 -17.56 2.98
C GLY A 540 29.65 -16.87 4.34
N MET A 541 28.52 -16.64 5.01
CA MET A 541 28.47 -16.10 6.37
C MET A 541 29.13 -17.05 7.36
N ALA A 542 28.85 -18.35 7.25
CA ALA A 542 29.48 -19.37 8.10
C ALA A 542 31.01 -19.47 7.89
N ARG A 543 31.49 -19.26 6.65
CA ARG A 543 32.93 -19.20 6.34
C ARG A 543 33.57 -17.85 6.69
N GLY A 544 32.77 -16.80 6.89
CA GLY A 544 33.25 -15.44 7.10
C GLY A 544 33.77 -14.73 5.85
N ASP A 545 33.43 -15.23 4.65
CA ASP A 545 33.85 -14.68 3.36
C ASP A 545 32.71 -14.05 2.54
N TRP A 546 31.51 -13.98 3.11
CA TRP A 546 30.37 -13.36 2.46
C TRP A 546 30.58 -11.87 2.21
N ASN A 547 30.40 -11.47 0.96
CA ASN A 547 30.32 -10.06 0.59
C ASN A 547 28.90 -9.54 0.88
N GLU A 548 28.72 -8.88 2.02
CA GLU A 548 27.46 -8.24 2.43
C GLU A 548 26.97 -7.15 1.46
N ASN A 549 27.84 -6.66 0.57
CA ASN A 549 27.46 -5.85 -0.60
C ASN A 549 27.63 -6.67 -1.88
N TYR A 550 26.86 -7.75 -1.97
CA TYR A 550 27.01 -8.81 -2.98
C TYR A 550 27.08 -8.28 -4.43
N TYR A 551 26.32 -7.22 -4.73
CA TYR A 551 26.26 -6.61 -6.06
C TYR A 551 27.16 -5.39 -6.25
N ASP A 552 28.05 -5.09 -5.29
CA ASP A 552 28.97 -3.95 -5.32
C ASP A 552 28.26 -2.62 -5.60
N ARG A 553 27.18 -2.34 -4.86
CA ARG A 553 26.46 -1.07 -4.95
C ARG A 553 27.21 0.02 -4.19
N PRO A 554 27.13 1.30 -4.58
CA PRO A 554 27.66 2.38 -3.77
C PRO A 554 26.97 2.43 -2.40
N THR A 555 27.60 3.06 -1.41
CA THR A 555 26.99 3.42 -0.13
C THR A 555 26.03 4.61 -0.29
N LEU A 556 25.13 4.83 0.67
CA LEU A 556 24.22 5.98 0.64
C LEU A 556 25.00 7.32 0.60
N ARG A 557 26.16 7.36 1.26
CA ARG A 557 27.04 8.53 1.28
C ARG A 557 27.66 8.80 -0.09
N GLU A 558 28.16 7.76 -0.76
CA GLU A 558 28.70 7.90 -2.12
C GLU A 558 27.63 8.32 -3.12
N VAL A 559 26.38 7.86 -2.96
CA VAL A 559 25.26 8.32 -3.79
C VAL A 559 24.96 9.81 -3.54
N LEU A 560 24.93 10.25 -2.28
CA LEU A 560 24.74 11.66 -1.93
C LEU A 560 25.85 12.53 -2.54
N GLU A 561 27.11 12.15 -2.35
CA GLU A 561 28.27 12.88 -2.89
C GLU A 561 28.22 12.97 -4.43
N ALA A 562 27.83 11.90 -5.12
CA ALA A 562 27.66 11.90 -6.57
C ALA A 562 26.55 12.87 -7.04
N LEU A 563 25.41 12.90 -6.34
CA LEU A 563 24.31 13.83 -6.63
C LEU A 563 24.72 15.29 -6.38
N GLU A 564 25.49 15.55 -5.33
CA GLU A 564 25.99 16.89 -5.04
C GLU A 564 27.04 17.36 -6.05
N ALA A 565 27.93 16.47 -6.49
CA ALA A 565 28.88 16.73 -7.56
C ALA A 565 28.16 17.06 -8.87
N PHE A 566 27.13 16.29 -9.22
CA PHE A 566 26.31 16.56 -10.40
C PHE A 566 25.60 17.93 -10.31
N ARG A 567 25.04 18.26 -9.14
CA ARG A 567 24.42 19.58 -8.87
C ARG A 567 25.41 20.73 -9.06
N ALA A 568 26.66 20.57 -8.63
CA ALA A 568 27.69 21.58 -8.77
C ALA A 568 28.11 21.77 -10.24
N ALA A 569 28.22 20.68 -11.00
CA ALA A 569 28.50 20.71 -12.44
C ALA A 569 27.37 21.38 -13.23
N ALA A 570 26.11 21.00 -12.98
CA ALA A 570 24.95 21.57 -13.67
C ALA A 570 24.83 23.10 -13.48
N ARG A 571 25.24 23.62 -12.31
CA ARG A 571 25.27 25.06 -12.01
C ARG A 571 26.41 25.81 -12.68
N SER A 572 27.51 25.14 -12.99
CA SER A 572 28.67 25.76 -13.65
C SER A 572 28.51 25.83 -15.17
N ASP A 573 27.73 24.92 -15.77
CA ASP A 573 27.40 24.96 -17.20
C ASP A 573 26.24 25.92 -17.55
N GLY A 574 25.50 26.39 -16.54
CA GLY A 574 24.38 27.33 -16.68
C GLY A 574 24.71 28.81 -16.42
N SER A 575 25.96 29.13 -16.07
CA SER A 575 26.50 30.50 -15.92
C SER A 575 27.36 30.88 -17.09
#